data_AF-A0A829Y618-F1
#
_entry.id   AF-A0A829Y618-F1
#
_cell.length_a   1.000
_cell.length_b   1.000
_cell.length_c   1.000
_cell.angle_alpha   90.00
_cell.angle_beta   90.00
_cell.angle_gamma   90.00
#
_symmetry.space_group_name_H-M   'P 1'
#
loop_
_entity.id
_entity.type
_entity.pdbx_description
1 polymer ?
#
loop_
_entity_poly.entity_id
_entity_poly.type
_entity_poly.pdbx_seq_one_letter_code
_entity_poly.pdbx_strand_id
1 'polypeptide(L)'
;MALVLAVFQPAASQEGPFQIVWVVIGEASSGSDTGPAYAGRQLFMASDLVSRSLANVRIEHVEVEPVVNELAIGQRLCLAKMSIRTLGPGKEKVGGAPLSISVRQDQKPRLGLKRSKRDICLQPTAAGEYPVRLTSMLPASDGSTRGAQVYLRVSDPNKTNDPAAADIP
;
A
#
# COMPACT_ATOMS: atom_id res chain seq x y z
N MET A 1 -56.35 17.49 12.39
CA MET A 1 -55.21 16.54 12.34
C MET A 1 -54.70 16.53 10.91
N ALA A 2 -53.56 17.16 10.65
CA ALA A 2 -52.92 17.14 9.33
C ALA A 2 -51.75 16.16 9.38
N LEU A 3 -51.80 15.13 8.54
CA LEU A 3 -50.77 14.11 8.39
C LEU A 3 -49.64 14.69 7.51
N VAL A 4 -48.46 14.90 8.08
CA VAL A 4 -47.28 15.33 7.31
C VAL A 4 -46.59 14.08 6.76
N LEU A 5 -46.73 13.87 5.45
CA LEU A 5 -45.95 12.89 4.70
C LEU A 5 -44.51 13.42 4.54
N ALA A 6 -43.56 12.79 5.25
CA ALA A 6 -42.15 13.05 5.04
C ALA A 6 -41.73 12.47 3.68
N VAL A 7 -41.42 13.35 2.74
CA VAL A 7 -40.83 12.98 1.45
C VAL A 7 -39.38 12.58 1.71
N PHE A 8 -39.10 11.27 1.67
CA PHE A 8 -37.73 10.77 1.57
C PHE A 8 -37.17 11.20 0.22
N GLN A 9 -36.44 12.31 0.20
CA GLN A 9 -35.66 12.66 -0.98
C GLN A 9 -34.51 11.66 -1.11
N PRO A 10 -34.35 10.97 -2.26
CA PRO A 10 -33.19 10.13 -2.47
C PRO A 10 -31.94 11.01 -2.38
N ALA A 11 -30.97 10.57 -1.58
CA ALA A 11 -29.67 11.22 -1.53
C ALA A 11 -29.13 11.30 -2.95
N ALA A 12 -28.87 12.51 -3.44
CA ALA A 12 -28.30 12.71 -4.76
C ALA A 12 -26.98 11.92 -4.84
N SER A 13 -26.93 10.95 -5.76
CA SER A 13 -25.69 10.29 -6.12
C SER A 13 -24.71 11.36 -6.56
N GLN A 14 -23.56 11.47 -5.89
CA GLN A 14 -22.50 12.38 -6.33
C GLN A 14 -21.92 11.84 -7.63
N GLU A 15 -22.50 12.22 -8.76
CA GLU A 15 -21.92 12.03 -10.09
C GLU A 15 -20.81 13.05 -10.30
N GLY A 16 -19.61 12.67 -9.90
CA GLY A 16 -18.36 13.34 -10.24
C GLY A 16 -17.28 12.28 -10.47
N PRO A 17 -16.17 12.63 -11.16
CA PRO A 17 -15.07 11.69 -11.33
C PRO A 17 -14.50 11.33 -9.96
N PHE A 18 -14.63 10.05 -9.56
CA PHE A 18 -13.96 9.57 -8.35
C PHE A 18 -12.45 9.54 -8.63
N GLN A 19 -11.67 10.30 -7.86
CA GLN A 19 -10.21 10.27 -7.96
C GLN A 19 -9.62 9.65 -6.71
N ILE A 20 -8.99 8.49 -6.85
CA ILE A 20 -8.20 7.87 -5.78
C ILE A 20 -6.84 8.55 -5.75
N VAL A 21 -6.60 9.37 -4.74
CA VAL A 21 -5.31 10.05 -4.56
C VAL A 21 -4.37 9.18 -3.73
N TRP A 22 -3.20 8.88 -4.30
CA TRP A 22 -2.13 8.14 -3.64
C TRP A 22 -1.06 9.10 -3.13
N VAL A 23 -0.62 8.89 -1.89
CA VAL A 23 0.39 9.71 -1.23
C VAL A 23 1.58 8.85 -0.84
N VAL A 24 2.78 9.29 -1.23
CA VAL A 24 4.03 8.62 -0.87
C VAL A 24 4.28 8.79 0.63
N ILE A 25 4.52 7.67 1.32
CA ILE A 25 4.78 7.65 2.76
C ILE A 25 6.24 7.34 3.09
N GLY A 26 7.01 6.88 2.10
CA GLY A 26 8.45 6.68 2.14
C GLY A 26 8.91 5.77 0.99
N GLU A 27 10.05 5.14 1.17
CA GLU A 27 10.74 4.34 0.15
C GLU A 27 11.13 2.96 0.71
N ALA A 28 11.26 1.98 -0.18
CA ALA A 28 11.74 0.64 0.11
C ALA A 28 12.86 0.25 -0.85
N SER A 29 13.79 -0.56 -0.34
CA SER A 29 14.78 -1.27 -1.13
C SER A 29 14.35 -2.73 -1.24
N SER A 30 14.34 -3.29 -2.45
CA SER A 30 14.09 -4.72 -2.62
C SER A 30 15.21 -5.55 -2.00
N GLY A 31 14.87 -6.76 -1.55
CA GLY A 31 15.83 -7.71 -1.02
C GLY A 31 16.84 -8.15 -2.09
N SER A 32 18.01 -8.54 -1.62
CA SER A 32 19.10 -9.10 -2.44
C SER A 32 19.53 -10.44 -1.86
N ASP A 33 20.41 -11.16 -2.55
CA ASP A 33 20.95 -12.42 -2.00
C ASP A 33 21.85 -12.18 -0.77
N THR A 34 22.32 -10.95 -0.55
CA THR A 34 23.22 -10.57 0.55
C THR A 34 22.52 -9.82 1.69
N GLY A 35 21.23 -9.51 1.56
CA GLY A 35 20.51 -8.76 2.60
C GLY A 35 19.00 -8.62 2.34
N PRO A 36 18.21 -8.51 3.41
CA PRO A 36 16.75 -8.39 3.31
C PRO A 36 16.32 -7.04 2.73
N ALA A 37 15.06 -6.97 2.31
CA ALA A 37 14.41 -5.70 2.01
C ALA A 37 14.36 -4.80 3.25
N TYR A 38 14.37 -3.49 3.05
CA TYR A 38 14.21 -2.51 4.12
C TYR A 38 13.47 -1.26 3.63
N ALA A 39 12.92 -0.49 4.55
CA ALA A 39 12.12 0.70 4.25
C ALA A 39 12.60 1.93 5.04
N GLY A 40 12.24 3.12 4.60
CA GLY A 40 12.61 4.34 5.30
C GLY A 40 11.94 5.58 4.71
N ARG A 41 12.08 6.72 5.40
CA ARG A 41 11.46 7.97 4.92
C ARG A 41 12.03 8.42 3.57
N GLN A 42 13.33 8.27 3.40
CA GLN A 42 14.09 8.61 2.20
C GLN A 42 15.35 7.77 2.23
N LEU A 43 15.45 6.83 1.30
CA LEU A 43 16.53 5.86 1.18
C LEU A 43 17.42 6.15 -0.04
N PHE A 44 16.83 6.72 -1.10
CA PHE A 44 17.51 6.94 -2.37
C PHE A 44 17.56 8.42 -2.70
N MET A 45 18.72 8.84 -3.20
CA MET A 45 18.90 10.14 -3.81
C MET A 45 18.66 10.06 -5.32
N ALA A 46 18.41 11.20 -5.96
CA ALA A 46 18.27 11.26 -7.41
C ALA A 46 19.50 10.71 -8.15
N SER A 47 20.71 10.91 -7.59
CA SER A 47 21.96 10.35 -8.11
C SER A 47 21.96 8.83 -8.17
N ASP A 48 21.32 8.16 -7.20
CA ASP A 48 21.26 6.69 -7.15
C ASP A 48 20.38 6.16 -8.29
N LEU A 49 19.25 6.83 -8.55
CA LEU A 49 18.33 6.49 -9.62
C LEU A 49 18.99 6.70 -10.99
N VAL A 50 19.67 7.83 -11.18
CA VAL A 50 20.41 8.13 -12.42
C VAL A 50 21.50 7.10 -12.64
N SER A 51 22.30 6.77 -11.62
CA SER A 51 23.38 5.80 -11.73
C SER A 51 22.85 4.42 -12.16
N ARG A 52 21.74 3.96 -11.57
CA ARG A 52 21.10 2.69 -11.96
C ARG A 52 20.50 2.74 -13.36
N SER A 53 19.91 3.86 -13.74
CA SER A 53 19.38 4.06 -15.08
C SER A 53 20.48 4.05 -16.14
N LEU A 54 21.63 4.66 -15.88
CA LEU A 54 22.81 4.65 -16.76
C LEU A 54 23.42 3.25 -16.87
N ALA A 55 23.34 2.45 -15.81
CA ALA A 55 23.69 1.03 -15.83
C ALA A 55 22.63 0.15 -16.52
N ASN A 56 21.63 0.74 -17.18
CA ASN A 56 20.52 0.05 -17.85
C ASN A 56 19.75 -0.93 -16.96
N VAL A 57 19.69 -0.68 -15.65
CA VAL A 57 18.88 -1.48 -14.73
C VAL A 57 17.39 -1.21 -15.00
N ARG A 58 16.65 -2.28 -15.33
CA ARG A 58 15.21 -2.24 -15.58
C ARG A 58 14.49 -3.15 -14.60
N ILE A 59 13.26 -2.76 -14.25
CA ILE A 59 12.40 -3.56 -13.37
C ILE A 59 11.16 -3.95 -14.17
N GLU A 60 10.94 -5.25 -14.37
CA GLU A 60 9.76 -5.80 -15.05
C GLU A 60 8.72 -6.36 -14.09
N HIS A 61 9.15 -6.87 -12.94
CA HIS A 61 8.23 -7.37 -11.91
C HIS A 61 8.63 -6.88 -10.53
N VAL A 62 7.62 -6.58 -9.72
CA VAL A 62 7.74 -6.33 -8.29
C VAL A 62 6.86 -7.37 -7.60
N GLU A 63 7.46 -8.17 -6.74
CA GLU A 63 6.80 -9.23 -5.99
C GLU A 63 6.88 -8.88 -4.51
N VAL A 64 5.76 -9.02 -3.80
CA VAL A 64 5.69 -8.73 -2.37
C VAL A 64 4.91 -9.83 -1.66
N GLU A 65 5.51 -10.39 -0.61
CA GLU A 65 4.89 -11.40 0.22
C GLU A 65 4.98 -11.03 1.72
N PRO A 66 3.91 -11.20 2.49
CA PRO A 66 2.57 -11.61 2.03
C PRO A 66 1.81 -10.47 1.32
N VAL A 67 0.99 -10.81 0.33
CA VAL A 67 0.12 -9.84 -0.39
C VAL A 67 -1.01 -9.33 0.49
N VAL A 68 -1.48 -10.16 1.43
CA VAL A 68 -2.51 -9.81 2.41
C VAL A 68 -1.93 -10.01 3.81
N ASN A 69 -1.98 -8.97 4.63
CA ASN A 69 -1.59 -9.02 6.02
C ASN A 69 -2.84 -8.85 6.89
N GLU A 70 -3.18 -9.88 7.66
CA GLU A 70 -4.28 -9.81 8.61
C GLU A 70 -3.79 -9.23 9.94
N LEU A 71 -4.49 -8.21 10.42
CA LEU A 71 -4.14 -7.47 11.63
C LEU A 71 -5.41 -7.25 12.47
N ALA A 72 -5.29 -7.26 13.79
CA ALA A 72 -6.30 -6.63 14.63
C ALA A 72 -6.07 -5.12 14.73
N ILE A 73 -7.10 -4.33 15.05
CA ILE A 73 -6.95 -2.90 15.35
C ILE A 73 -5.81 -2.70 16.38
N GLY A 74 -4.94 -1.74 16.10
CA GLY A 74 -3.80 -1.41 16.95
C GLY A 74 -2.60 -2.36 16.82
N GLN A 75 -2.70 -3.47 16.07
CA GLN A 75 -1.53 -4.26 15.72
C GLN A 75 -0.65 -3.53 14.70
N ARG A 76 0.65 -3.83 14.77
CA ARG A 76 1.67 -3.14 13.97
C ARG A 76 2.30 -4.10 12.96
N LEU A 77 2.26 -3.71 11.69
CA LEU A 77 3.06 -4.30 10.61
C LEU A 77 4.18 -3.34 10.24
N CYS A 78 5.41 -3.83 10.08
CA CYS A 78 6.50 -3.04 9.55
C CYS A 78 6.95 -3.60 8.21
N LEU A 79 7.25 -2.73 7.25
CA LEU A 79 7.50 -3.12 5.86
C LEU A 79 8.77 -3.95 5.72
N ALA A 80 9.76 -3.75 6.58
CA ALA A 80 10.96 -4.60 6.59
C ALA A 80 10.68 -6.07 6.94
N LYS A 81 9.48 -6.40 7.45
CA LYS A 81 9.07 -7.81 7.68
C LYS A 81 8.49 -8.48 6.43
N MET A 82 8.23 -7.73 5.37
CA MET A 82 7.74 -8.28 4.11
C MET A 82 8.92 -8.72 3.24
N SER A 83 8.72 -9.80 2.48
CA SER A 83 9.60 -10.19 1.39
C SER A 83 9.27 -9.32 0.19
N ILE A 84 10.20 -8.45 -0.21
CA ILE A 84 10.06 -7.59 -1.38
C ILE A 84 11.13 -7.98 -2.38
N ARG A 85 10.72 -8.46 -3.55
CA ARG A 85 11.60 -8.92 -4.62
C ARG A 85 11.30 -8.14 -5.89
N THR A 86 12.32 -7.92 -6.70
CA THR A 86 12.18 -7.24 -7.99
C THR A 86 12.95 -8.01 -9.04
N LEU A 87 12.35 -8.17 -10.22
CA LEU A 87 12.92 -8.93 -11.33
C LEU A 87 13.13 -8.02 -12.54
N GLY A 88 14.23 -8.24 -13.25
CA GLY A 88 14.54 -7.58 -14.51
C GLY A 88 13.98 -8.31 -15.73
N PRO A 89 14.33 -7.88 -16.96
CA PRO A 89 13.78 -8.43 -18.21
C PRO A 89 14.02 -9.92 -18.42
N GLY A 90 15.15 -10.45 -17.95
CA GLY A 90 15.48 -11.87 -18.01
C GLY A 90 14.96 -12.68 -16.81
N LYS A 91 14.09 -12.10 -15.98
CA LYS A 91 13.62 -12.64 -14.69
C LYS A 91 14.73 -12.82 -13.65
N GLU A 92 15.88 -12.20 -13.86
CA GLU A 92 16.95 -12.12 -12.88
C GLU A 92 16.53 -11.23 -11.70
N LYS A 93 16.98 -11.57 -10.50
CA LYS A 93 16.75 -10.72 -9.32
C LYS A 93 17.55 -9.44 -9.44
N VAL A 94 16.88 -8.31 -9.23
CA VAL A 94 17.51 -6.99 -9.13
C VAL A 94 17.53 -6.58 -7.67
N GLY A 95 18.62 -6.89 -6.97
CA GLY A 95 18.78 -6.56 -5.56
C GLY A 95 18.88 -5.06 -5.29
N GLY A 96 18.27 -4.61 -4.19
CA GLY A 96 18.35 -3.23 -3.74
C GLY A 96 17.64 -2.23 -4.66
N ALA A 97 16.70 -2.69 -5.48
CA ALA A 97 15.95 -1.84 -6.38
C ALA A 97 15.13 -0.81 -5.60
N PRO A 98 15.12 0.47 -6.03
CA PRO A 98 14.42 1.54 -5.35
C PRO A 98 12.92 1.50 -5.66
N LEU A 99 12.10 1.44 -4.62
CA LEU A 99 10.65 1.43 -4.68
C LEU A 99 10.10 2.60 -3.85
N SER A 100 9.09 3.28 -4.37
CA SER A 100 8.26 4.21 -3.59
C SER A 100 7.13 3.45 -2.91
N ILE A 101 6.81 3.82 -1.66
CA ILE A 101 5.69 3.26 -0.90
C ILE A 101 4.60 4.30 -0.82
N SER A 102 3.40 3.97 -1.27
CA SER A 102 2.25 4.88 -1.24
C SER A 102 1.01 4.23 -0.65
N VAL A 103 0.15 5.07 -0.07
CA VAL A 103 -1.15 4.69 0.49
C VAL A 103 -2.21 5.65 -0.01
N ARG A 104 -3.48 5.32 0.14
CA ARG A 104 -4.55 6.25 -0.23
C ARG A 104 -4.61 7.43 0.75
N GLN A 105 -4.80 8.64 0.23
CA GLN A 105 -4.81 9.88 1.02
C GLN A 105 -5.94 9.89 2.07
N ASP A 106 -7.13 9.45 1.68
CA ASP A 106 -8.32 9.37 2.54
C ASP A 106 -8.17 8.39 3.70
N GLN A 107 -7.35 7.34 3.51
CA GLN A 107 -7.10 6.33 4.53
C GLN A 107 -5.86 6.61 5.38
N LYS A 108 -4.93 7.45 4.89
CA LYS A 108 -3.65 7.75 5.56
C LYS A 108 -3.79 8.09 7.06
N PRO A 109 -4.76 8.91 7.51
CA PRO A 109 -4.90 9.22 8.94
C PRO A 109 -5.18 7.99 9.81
N ARG A 110 -5.88 6.98 9.26
CA ARG A 110 -6.28 5.76 9.96
C ARG A 110 -5.19 4.69 10.02
N LEU A 111 -4.12 4.84 9.25
CA LEU A 111 -3.02 3.87 9.17
C LEU A 111 -2.01 3.95 10.33
N GLY A 112 -2.07 4.99 11.15
CA GLY A 112 -1.18 5.14 12.30
C GLY A 112 0.31 5.06 11.93
N LEU A 113 0.72 5.81 10.90
CA LEU A 113 2.07 5.76 10.33
C LEU A 113 3.15 6.09 11.37
N LYS A 114 4.05 5.15 11.62
CA LYS A 114 5.24 5.34 12.46
C LYS A 114 6.50 5.12 11.63
N ARG A 115 7.33 6.14 11.52
CA ARG A 115 8.56 6.11 10.71
C ARG A 115 9.78 6.02 11.62
N SER A 116 10.72 5.17 11.26
CA SER A 116 12.05 5.14 11.84
C SER A 116 13.11 5.35 10.75
N LYS A 117 14.39 5.43 11.14
CA LYS A 117 15.49 5.54 10.16
C LYS A 117 15.64 4.29 9.28
N ARG A 118 15.15 3.13 9.70
CA ARG A 118 15.36 1.84 9.03
C ARG A 118 14.08 1.07 8.71
N ASP A 119 12.92 1.66 8.99
CA ASP A 119 11.65 1.01 8.70
C ASP A 119 10.48 2.00 8.68
N ILE A 120 9.39 1.58 8.05
CA ILE A 120 8.08 2.21 8.12
C ILE A 120 7.11 1.17 8.67
N CYS A 121 6.44 1.53 9.76
CA CYS A 121 5.43 0.69 10.38
C CYS A 121 4.04 1.33 10.24
N LEU A 122 3.07 0.48 9.97
CA LEU A 122 1.65 0.76 9.85
C LEU A 122 0.97 0.16 11.09
N GLN A 123 0.22 0.98 11.82
CA GLN A 123 -0.53 0.56 13.00
C GLN A 123 -1.97 1.09 12.87
N PRO A 124 -2.82 0.42 12.08
CA PRO A 124 -4.15 0.92 11.78
C PRO A 124 -5.01 1.06 13.04
N THR A 125 -5.76 2.16 13.13
CA THR A 125 -6.59 2.50 14.30
C THR A 125 -8.08 2.20 14.09
N ALA A 126 -8.46 1.69 12.92
CA ALA A 126 -9.83 1.34 12.58
C ALA A 126 -9.85 0.08 11.71
N ALA A 127 -10.92 -0.70 11.80
CA ALA A 127 -11.15 -1.84 10.94
C ALA A 127 -11.34 -1.42 9.48
N GLY A 128 -11.06 -2.34 8.56
CA GLY A 128 -11.20 -2.14 7.12
C GLY A 128 -10.03 -2.71 6.33
N GLU A 129 -10.07 -2.51 5.02
CA GLU A 129 -9.00 -2.90 4.11
C GLU A 129 -8.22 -1.68 3.63
N TYR A 130 -6.91 -1.73 3.81
CA TYR A 130 -6.00 -0.64 3.49
C TYR A 130 -4.98 -1.08 2.45
N PRO A 131 -5.11 -0.68 1.18
CA PRO A 131 -4.11 -0.97 0.18
C PRO A 131 -2.84 -0.12 0.37
N VAL A 132 -1.69 -0.76 0.22
CA VAL A 132 -0.37 -0.16 0.21
C VAL A 132 0.30 -0.54 -1.11
N ARG A 133 0.75 0.46 -1.86
CA ARG A 133 1.41 0.25 -3.15
C ARG A 133 2.92 0.41 -3.01
N LEU A 134 3.65 -0.51 -3.64
CA LEU A 134 5.07 -0.42 -3.87
C LEU A 134 5.28 -0.22 -5.37
N THR A 135 5.88 0.89 -5.77
CA THR A 135 6.07 1.23 -7.19
C THR A 135 7.54 1.47 -7.45
N SER A 136 8.09 0.78 -8.44
CA SER A 136 9.46 0.96 -8.89
C SER A 136 9.73 2.40 -9.29
N MET A 137 10.84 2.93 -8.79
CA MET A 137 11.38 4.23 -9.20
C MET A 137 12.26 4.11 -10.45
N LEU A 138 12.54 2.88 -10.89
CA LEU A 138 13.19 2.58 -12.16
C LEU A 138 12.15 2.12 -13.20
N PRO A 139 12.32 2.49 -14.48
CA PRO A 139 11.39 2.10 -15.53
C PRO A 139 11.56 0.63 -15.92
N ALA A 140 10.50 0.08 -16.50
CA ALA A 140 10.56 -1.12 -17.32
C ALA A 140 11.14 -0.84 -18.71
N SER A 141 11.22 -1.87 -19.53
CA SER A 141 11.70 -1.80 -20.92
C SER A 141 10.77 -0.98 -21.82
N ASP A 142 9.47 -0.99 -21.51
CA ASP A 142 8.44 -0.18 -22.19
C ASP A 142 8.37 1.28 -21.71
N GLY A 143 9.25 1.68 -20.78
CA GLY A 143 9.28 3.02 -20.19
C GLY A 143 8.24 3.29 -19.10
N SER A 144 7.34 2.35 -18.82
CA SER A 144 6.37 2.47 -17.73
C SER A 144 6.97 2.04 -16.38
N THR A 145 6.21 2.20 -15.30
CA THR A 145 6.62 1.78 -13.95
C THR A 145 5.91 0.51 -13.53
N ARG A 146 6.64 -0.39 -12.88
CA ARG A 146 6.11 -1.63 -12.31
C ARG A 146 5.84 -1.46 -10.84
N GLY A 147 4.94 -2.26 -10.29
CA GLY A 147 4.64 -2.21 -8.88
C GLY A 147 3.84 -3.41 -8.39
N ALA A 148 3.65 -3.46 -7.09
CA ALA A 148 2.82 -4.42 -6.40
C ALA A 148 1.89 -3.67 -5.44
N GLN A 149 0.72 -4.26 -5.18
CA GLN A 149 -0.19 -3.77 -4.16
C GLN A 149 -0.40 -4.86 -3.13
N VAL A 150 -0.19 -4.50 -1.87
CA VAL A 150 -0.51 -5.34 -0.72
C VAL A 150 -1.70 -4.75 0.03
N TYR A 151 -2.38 -5.58 0.81
CA TYR A 151 -3.55 -5.18 1.58
C TYR A 151 -3.32 -5.47 3.05
N LEU A 152 -3.62 -4.48 3.89
CA LEU A 152 -3.80 -4.70 5.33
C LEU A 152 -5.28 -4.93 5.58
N ARG A 153 -5.65 -6.13 6.01
CA ARG A 153 -7.01 -6.44 6.45
C ARG A 153 -7.08 -6.34 7.95
N VAL A 154 -7.77 -5.30 8.42
CA VAL A 154 -7.84 -4.96 9.83
C VAL A 154 -9.20 -5.35 10.38
N SER A 155 -9.23 -6.30 11.31
CA SER A 155 -10.45 -6.72 12.02
C SER A 155 -10.56 -6.01 13.36
N ASP A 156 -11.80 -5.76 13.78
CA ASP A 156 -12.09 -5.33 15.14
C ASP A 156 -12.33 -6.57 16.00
N PRO A 157 -11.43 -6.90 16.95
CA PRO A 157 -11.58 -8.10 17.77
C PRO A 157 -12.80 -8.04 18.71
N ASN A 158 -13.34 -6.84 18.98
CA ASN A 158 -14.51 -6.66 19.83
C ASN A 158 -15.83 -6.70 19.05
N LYS A 159 -15.76 -6.72 17.71
CA LYS A 159 -16.91 -6.86 16.85
C LYS A 159 -17.05 -8.33 16.48
N THR A 160 -17.48 -9.13 17.44
CA THR A 160 -17.99 -10.49 17.16
C THR A 160 -19.05 -10.33 16.08
N ASN A 161 -18.91 -11.07 14.97
CA ASN A 161 -19.94 -11.11 13.94
C ASN A 161 -21.23 -11.58 14.61
N ASP A 162 -22.17 -10.68 14.87
CA ASP A 162 -23.56 -11.04 15.09
C ASP A 162 -24.12 -11.43 13.72
N PRO A 163 -24.41 -12.72 13.44
CA PRO A 163 -25.18 -13.09 12.29
C PRO A 163 -26.66 -12.86 12.65
N ALA A 164 -27.06 -11.60 12.76
CA ALA A 164 -28.45 -11.24 13.07
C ALA A 164 -28.85 -10.01 12.28
N ALA A 165 -29.10 -10.22 10.98
CA ALA A 165 -30.11 -9.52 10.19
C ALA A 165 -30.14 -10.09 8.77
N ALA A 166 -30.42 -11.40 8.67
CA ALA A 166 -31.16 -11.89 7.52
C ALA A 166 -32.64 -11.72 7.86
N ASP A 167 -33.17 -10.52 7.69
CA ASP A 167 -34.62 -10.31 7.61
C ASP A 167 -34.92 -9.59 6.31
N ILE A 168 -35.54 -10.37 5.44
CA ILE A 168 -36.05 -10.07 4.10
C ILE A 168 -37.42 -9.39 4.28
N PRO A 169 -37.71 -8.29 3.57
CA PRO A 169 -39.06 -8.03 3.07
C PRO A 169 -39.26 -8.65 1.68
#